data_AF-A0A847YZC4-F1
#
_entry.id   AF-A0A847YZC4-F1
#
_cell.length_a   1.000
_cell.length_b   1.000
_cell.length_c   1.000
_cell.angle_alpha   90.00
_cell.angle_beta   90.00
_cell.angle_gamma   90.00
#
_symmetry.space_group_name_H-M   'P 1'
#
loop_
_entity.id
_entity.type
_entity.pdbx_description
1 polymer ?
#
loop_
_entity_poly.entity_id
_entity_poly.type
_entity_poly.pdbx_seq_one_letter_code
_entity_poly.pdbx_strand_id
1 'polypeptide(L)' 'MSEITFSTPDFGSNPAQYLRDVRAELKKVIWPTREQVIRATILVFIVSVAVGAFLGGLDYLFTQLFTFLVK' A
#
# COMPACT_ATOMS: atom_id res chain seq x y z
N MET A 1 -13.90 -30.14 32.48
CA MET A 1 -14.36 -28.84 31.96
C MET A 1 -13.54 -27.77 32.67
N SER A 2 -12.26 -27.62 32.31
CA SER A 2 -11.36 -26.62 32.91
C SER A 2 -11.54 -25.30 32.14
N GLU A 3 -11.92 -24.28 32.88
CA GLU A 3 -12.27 -22.95 32.41
C GLU A 3 -11.16 -22.37 31.50
N ILE A 4 -11.55 -22.01 30.28
CA ILE A 4 -10.72 -21.18 29.39
C ILE A 4 -10.57 -19.82 30.09
N THR A 5 -9.50 -19.66 30.85
CA THR A 5 -9.19 -18.41 31.58
C THR A 5 -8.64 -17.40 30.56
N PHE A 6 -9.53 -16.61 29.96
CA PHE A 6 -9.15 -15.49 29.11
C PHE A 6 -8.40 -14.45 29.95
N SER A 7 -7.07 -14.41 29.80
CA SER A 7 -6.23 -13.37 30.39
C SER A 7 -6.63 -12.03 29.77
N THR A 8 -7.31 -11.17 30.51
CA THR A 8 -7.58 -9.81 30.07
C THR A 8 -6.24 -9.09 29.88
N PRO A 9 -5.94 -8.52 28.69
CA PRO A 9 -4.70 -7.81 28.47
C PRO A 9 -4.62 -6.63 29.44
N ASP A 10 -3.52 -6.53 30.17
CA ASP A 10 -3.21 -5.37 31.00
C ASP A 10 -2.76 -4.23 30.07
N PHE A 11 -3.75 -3.51 29.51
CA PHE A 11 -3.51 -2.34 28.67
C PHE A 11 -2.98 -1.13 29.46
N GLY A 12 -2.89 -1.21 30.79
CA GLY A 12 -2.77 -0.04 31.66
C GLY A 12 -1.72 -0.17 32.75
N SER A 13 -0.55 0.44 32.52
CA SER A 13 0.10 1.21 33.60
C SER A 13 1.35 1.98 33.17
N ASN A 14 1.93 1.72 31.99
CA ASN A 14 3.09 2.50 31.56
C ASN A 14 3.18 2.68 30.03
N PRO A 15 2.78 3.84 29.47
CA PRO A 15 2.94 4.12 28.04
C PRO A 15 4.40 4.01 27.58
N ALA A 16 5.37 4.18 28.48
CA ALA A 16 6.79 3.97 28.17
C ALA A 16 7.13 2.49 27.90
N GLN A 17 6.45 1.55 28.57
CA GLN A 17 6.64 0.11 28.34
C GLN A 17 6.04 -0.30 26.98
N TYR A 18 4.82 0.15 26.68
CA TYR A 18 4.20 -0.07 25.37
C TYR A 18 5.05 0.46 24.20
N LEU A 19 5.58 1.68 24.32
CA LEU A 19 6.47 2.24 23.29
C LEU A 19 7.78 1.45 23.14
N ARG A 20 8.30 0.88 24.24
CA ARG A 20 9.49 0.04 24.21
C ARG A 20 9.22 -1.29 23.48
N ASP A 21 8.06 -1.89 23.72
CA ASP A 21 7.63 -3.13 23.07
C ASP A 21 7.34 -2.90 21.57
N VAL A 22 6.66 -1.81 21.21
CA VAL A 22 6.46 -1.40 19.80
C VAL A 22 7.80 -1.15 19.10
N ARG A 23 8.75 -0.46 19.74
CA ARG A 23 10.09 -0.24 19.18
C ARG A 23 10.85 -1.56 18.97
N ALA A 24 10.71 -2.52 19.89
CA ALA A 24 11.32 -3.83 19.76
C ALA A 24 10.75 -4.60 18.54
N GLU A 25 9.44 -4.50 18.30
CA GLU A 25 8.78 -5.13 17.15
C GLU A 25 9.11 -4.42 15.83
N LEU A 26 9.11 -3.08 15.81
CA LEU A 26 9.51 -2.28 14.65
C LEU A 26 10.95 -2.56 14.21
N LYS A 27 11.83 -3.00 15.12
CA LYS A 27 13.21 -3.40 14.77
C LYS A 27 13.26 -4.69 13.95
N LYS A 28 12.24 -5.54 14.01
CA LYS A 28 12.11 -6.74 13.17
C LYS A 28 11.63 -6.40 11.75
N VAL A 29 11.13 -5.19 11.52
CA VAL A 29 10.73 -4.74 10.19
C VAL A 29 12.00 -4.57 9.34
N ILE A 30 12.10 -5.41 8.32
CA ILE A 30 13.18 -5.35 7.34
C ILE A 30 12.85 -4.18 6.41
N TRP A 31 13.44 -3.02 6.69
CA TRP A 31 13.29 -1.87 5.81
C TRP A 31 14.04 -2.14 4.50
N PRO A 32 13.37 -1.91 3.35
CA PRO A 32 13.98 -2.14 2.05
C PRO A 32 15.21 -1.24 1.88
N THR A 33 16.21 -1.74 1.17
CA THR A 33 17.40 -0.93 0.84
C THR A 33 17.00 0.21 -0.10
N ARG A 34 17.77 1.30 -0.10
CA ARG A 34 17.52 2.47 -0.99
C ARG A 34 17.36 2.06 -2.45
N GLU A 35 18.13 1.07 -2.88
CA GLU A 35 18.07 0.52 -4.23
C GLU A 35 16.75 -0.22 -4.52
N GLN A 36 16.25 -1.02 -3.58
CA GLN A 36 14.97 -1.71 -3.73
C GLN A 36 13.81 -0.72 -3.87
N VAL A 37 13.84 0.36 -3.07
CA VAL A 37 12.83 1.43 -3.15
C VAL A 37 12.87 2.10 -4.52
N ILE A 38 14.05 2.48 -5.02
CA ILE A 38 14.19 3.12 -6.33
C ILE A 38 13.70 2.20 -7.45
N ARG A 39 14.09 0.92 -7.44
CA ARG A 39 13.63 -0.06 -8.44
C ARG A 39 12.11 -0.23 -8.42
N ALA A 40 11.51 -0.32 -7.24
CA ALA A 40 10.07 -0.44 -7.09
C ALA A 40 9.35 0.82 -7.60
N THR A 41 9.84 2.02 -7.28
CA THR A 41 9.27 3.28 -7.78
C THR A 41 9.37 3.38 -9.30
N ILE A 42 10.50 3.01 -9.91
CA ILE A 42 10.66 3.00 -11.38
C ILE A 42 9.65 2.05 -12.02
N LEU A 43 9.48 0.85 -11.47
CA LEU A 43 8.50 -0.12 -11.98
C LEU A 43 7.08 0.46 -11.96
N VAL A 44 6.66 1.02 -10.83
CA VAL A 44 5.34 1.65 -10.68
C VAL A 44 5.17 2.81 -11.65
N PHE A 45 6.21 3.63 -11.83
CA PHE A 45 6.19 4.75 -12.77
C PHE A 45 5.96 4.28 -14.22
N ILE A 46 6.69 3.24 -14.66
CA ILE A 46 6.52 2.65 -15.99
C ILE A 46 5.11 2.12 -16.19
N VAL A 47 4.60 1.34 -15.23
CA VAL A 47 3.25 0.75 -15.30
C VAL A 47 2.18 1.85 -15.31
N SER A 48 2.34 2.88 -14.47
CA SER A 48 1.40 4.00 -14.41
C SER A 48 1.35 4.78 -15.74
N VAL A 49 2.51 5.06 -16.35
CA VAL A 49 2.57 5.70 -17.67
C VAL A 49 1.95 4.82 -18.75
N ALA A 50 2.23 3.51 -18.74
CA ALA A 50 1.66 2.58 -19.71
C ALA A 50 0.12 2.51 -19.62
N VAL A 51 -0.42 2.39 -18.40
CA VAL A 51 -1.87 2.39 -18.17
C VAL A 51 -2.49 3.74 -18.55
N GLY A 52 -1.86 4.84 -18.18
CA GLY A 52 -2.33 6.19 -18.54
C GLY A 52 -2.38 6.40 -20.05
N ALA A 53 -1.34 5.97 -20.78
CA ALA A 53 -1.31 6.03 -22.23
C ALA A 53 -2.37 5.13 -22.88
N PHE A 54 -2.59 3.92 -22.33
CA PHE A 54 -3.62 3.01 -22.81
C PHE A 54 -5.03 3.59 -22.65
N LEU A 55 -5.36 4.07 -21.44
CA LEU A 55 -6.65 4.68 -21.17
C LEU A 55 -6.85 5.96 -22.01
N GLY A 56 -5.87 6.87 -22.01
CA GLY A 56 -5.96 8.09 -22.80
C GLY A 56 -6.07 7.84 -24.31
N GLY A 57 -5.41 6.80 -24.83
CA GLY A 57 -5.56 6.37 -26.22
C GLY A 57 -6.97 5.84 -26.51
N LEU A 58 -7.55 5.07 -25.59
CA LEU A 58 -8.93 4.60 -25.71
C LEU A 58 -9.94 5.76 -25.62
N ASP A 59 -9.74 6.71 -24.71
CA ASP A 59 -10.59 7.90 -24.58
C ASP A 59 -10.58 8.73 -25.87
N TYR A 60 -9.41 8.88 -26.51
CA TYR A 60 -9.29 9.56 -27.80
C TYR A 60 -10.04 8.81 -28.91
N LEU A 61 -9.89 7.49 -28.98
CA LEU A 61 -10.57 6.65 -29.96
C LEU A 61 -12.09 6.72 -29.78
N PHE A 62 -12.59 6.63 -28.56
CA PHE A 62 -14.01 6.74 -28.27
C PHE A 62 -14.55 8.13 -28.59
N THR A 63 -13.81 9.20 -28.28
CA THR A 63 -14.23 10.57 -28.64
C THR A 63 -14.42 10.73 -30.14
N GLN A 64 -13.49 10.20 -30.95
CA GLN A 64 -13.61 10.20 -32.41
C GLN A 64 -14.81 9.37 -32.89
N LEU A 65 -15.01 8.18 -32.31
CA LEU A 65 -16.13 7.29 -32.65
C LEU A 65 -17.49 7.91 -32.34
N PHE A 66 -17.66 8.48 -31.14
CA PHE A 66 -18.90 9.18 -30.76
C PHE A 66 -19.15 10.40 -31.63
N THR A 67 -18.11 11.18 -31.95
CA THR A 67 -18.25 12.35 -32.85
C THR A 67 -18.69 11.93 -34.26
N PHE A 68 -18.22 10.79 -34.76
CA PHE A 68 -18.67 10.23 -36.04
C PHE A 68 -20.10 9.69 -35.99
N LEU A 69 -20.52 9.09 -34.87
CA LEU A 69 -21.85 8.50 -34.68
C LEU A 69 -22.97 9.52 -34.40
N VAL A 70 -22.65 10.63 -33.71
CA VAL A 70 -23.62 11.68 -33.34
C VAL A 70 -23.81 12.69 -34.47
N LYS A 71 -22.93 12.70 -35.46
CA LYS A 71 -23.05 13.50 -36.68
C LYS A 71 -23.88 12.77 -37.73
#